data_AF-A0A954A2T9-F1
#
_entry.id   AF-A0A954A2T9-F1
#
_cell.length_a   1.000
_cell.length_b   1.000
_cell.length_c   1.000
_cell.angle_alpha   90.00
_cell.angle_beta   90.00
_cell.angle_gamma   90.00
#
_symmetry.space_group_name_H-M   'P 1'
#
loop_
_entity.id
_entity.type
_entity.pdbx_description
1 polymer ?
#
loop_
_entity_poly.entity_id
_entity_poly.type
_entity_poly.pdbx_seq_one_letter_code
_entity_poly.pdbx_strand_id
1 'polypeptide(L)'
;DAPETRTTDLHHLAQRYVQVDEGGALADQLGGLPFADEWTELHREYRRGETLESKLVKDADLIELLLAIRERVAAGNDAGREWTDSILKRLKTDAGRELAAAVWRVEAGDWMRSPGATESGSEC
;
A
#
# COMPACT_ATOMS: atom_id res chain seq x y z
N ASP A 1 -8.83 2.75 -1.94
CA ASP A 1 -8.98 3.67 -3.08
C ASP A 1 -10.38 3.61 -3.70
N ALA A 2 -11.43 3.93 -2.93
CA ALA A 2 -12.80 3.70 -3.39
C ALA A 2 -13.20 4.41 -4.71
N PRO A 3 -12.75 5.66 -5.00
CA PRO A 3 -13.08 6.35 -6.25
C PRO A 3 -12.65 5.58 -7.52
N GLU A 4 -11.63 4.72 -7.41
CA GLU A 4 -11.07 3.94 -8.53
C GLU A 4 -12.09 2.98 -9.15
N THR A 5 -13.16 2.65 -8.44
CA THR A 5 -14.31 1.91 -8.99
C THR A 5 -14.87 2.61 -10.24
N ARG A 6 -14.85 3.94 -10.27
CA ARG A 6 -15.34 4.76 -11.39
C ARG A 6 -14.21 5.37 -12.21
N THR A 7 -13.03 5.53 -11.63
CA THR A 7 -11.91 6.25 -12.27
C THR A 7 -10.80 5.35 -12.78
N THR A 8 -10.89 4.04 -12.53
CA THR A 8 -9.82 3.03 -12.73
C THR A 8 -8.60 3.26 -11.85
N ASP A 9 -7.78 2.22 -11.66
CA ASP A 9 -6.47 2.34 -11.04
C ASP A 9 -5.47 2.92 -12.05
N LEU A 10 -5.07 4.17 -11.83
CA LEU A 10 -4.10 4.83 -12.68
C LEU A 10 -2.69 4.44 -12.29
N HIS A 11 -2.09 3.58 -13.11
CA HIS A 11 -0.66 3.31 -13.04
C HIS A 11 0.19 4.58 -13.26
N HIS A 12 1.43 4.56 -12.76
CA HIS A 12 2.35 5.70 -12.72
C HIS A 12 2.54 6.44 -14.07
N LEU A 13 2.48 5.73 -15.21
CA LEU A 13 2.58 6.37 -16.52
C LEU A 13 1.31 7.16 -16.89
N ALA A 14 0.12 6.60 -16.63
CA ALA A 14 -1.15 7.29 -16.90
C ALA A 14 -1.31 8.56 -16.05
N GLN A 15 -0.83 8.54 -14.79
CA GLN A 15 -0.86 9.71 -13.90
C GLN A 15 -0.12 10.95 -14.45
N ARG A 16 0.76 10.78 -15.46
CA ARG A 16 1.43 11.90 -16.12
C ARG A 16 0.53 12.69 -17.07
N TYR A 17 -0.54 12.07 -17.54
CA TYR A 17 -1.37 12.60 -18.63
C TYR A 17 -2.85 12.70 -18.26
N VAL A 18 -3.28 12.04 -17.19
CA VAL A 18 -4.67 11.97 -16.76
C VAL A 18 -4.82 12.68 -15.41
N GLN A 19 -5.75 13.62 -15.34
CA GLN A 19 -6.24 14.18 -14.08
C GLN A 19 -7.58 13.53 -13.73
N VAL A 20 -7.68 13.00 -12.51
CA VAL A 20 -8.88 12.30 -12.04
C VAL A 20 -9.76 13.24 -11.24
N ASP A 21 -11.04 13.27 -11.57
CA ASP A 21 -12.05 13.91 -10.72
C ASP A 21 -12.56 12.93 -9.67
N GLU A 22 -11.78 12.75 -8.60
CA GLU A 22 -12.18 11.90 -7.48
C GLU A 22 -13.39 12.45 -6.71
N GLY A 23 -13.53 13.78 -6.67
CA GLY A 23 -14.63 14.44 -5.97
C GLY A 23 -15.97 14.14 -6.65
N GLY A 24 -16.04 14.28 -7.98
CA GLY A 24 -17.20 13.89 -8.76
C GLY A 24 -17.48 12.39 -8.68
N ALA A 25 -16.44 11.55 -8.80
CA ALA A 25 -16.59 10.11 -8.66
C ALA A 25 -17.19 9.70 -7.30
N LEU A 26 -16.76 10.34 -6.22
CA LEU A 26 -17.29 10.09 -4.89
C LEU A 26 -18.70 10.61 -4.67
N ALA A 27 -19.00 11.81 -5.16
CA ALA A 27 -20.34 12.37 -5.09
C ALA A 27 -21.35 11.42 -5.78
N ASP A 28 -21.00 10.90 -6.96
CA ASP A 28 -21.84 9.95 -7.67
C ASP A 28 -21.89 8.56 -7.00
N GLN A 29 -20.82 8.14 -6.31
CA GLN A 29 -20.75 6.84 -5.64
C GLN A 29 -21.54 6.82 -4.32
N LEU A 30 -21.58 7.94 -3.61
CA LEU A 30 -22.18 8.06 -2.28
C LEU A 30 -23.55 8.73 -2.28
N GLY A 31 -23.98 9.30 -3.41
CA GLY A 31 -25.23 10.04 -3.52
C GLY A 31 -26.44 9.25 -2.97
N GLY A 32 -27.14 9.85 -2.01
CA GLY A 32 -28.33 9.25 -1.38
C GLY A 32 -28.05 8.30 -0.20
N LEU A 33 -26.78 8.07 0.15
CA LEU A 33 -26.43 7.29 1.34
C LEU A 33 -26.45 8.16 2.61
N PRO A 34 -26.90 7.63 3.76
CA PRO A 34 -27.02 8.40 5.00
C PRO A 34 -25.67 8.81 5.62
N PHE A 35 -24.56 8.26 5.13
CA PHE A 35 -23.18 8.51 5.61
C PHE A 35 -22.29 9.20 4.55
N ALA A 36 -22.88 9.76 3.49
CA ALA A 36 -22.13 10.35 2.39
C ALA A 36 -21.17 11.47 2.84
N ASP A 37 -21.62 12.32 3.76
CA ASP A 37 -20.83 13.45 4.26
C ASP A 37 -19.63 13.00 5.11
N GLU A 38 -19.85 12.04 6.01
CA GLU A 38 -18.80 11.46 6.85
C GLU A 38 -17.72 10.80 6.00
N TRP A 39 -18.12 10.02 5.01
CA TRP A 39 -17.20 9.34 4.11
C TRP A 39 -16.43 10.34 3.25
N THR A 40 -17.10 11.39 2.75
CA THR A 40 -16.46 12.46 1.97
C THR A 40 -15.40 13.19 2.77
N GLU A 41 -15.66 13.49 4.05
CA GLU A 41 -14.67 14.14 4.91
C GLU A 41 -13.49 13.21 5.22
N LEU A 42 -13.76 11.92 5.48
CA LEU A 42 -12.70 10.92 5.67
C LEU A 42 -11.79 10.81 4.43
N HIS A 43 -12.36 10.82 3.22
CA HIS A 43 -11.57 10.82 1.99
C HIS A 43 -10.71 12.09 1.85
N ARG A 44 -11.26 13.26 2.19
CA ARG A 44 -10.49 14.52 2.19
C ARG A 44 -9.36 14.49 3.21
N GLU A 45 -9.60 13.96 4.41
CA GLU A 45 -8.55 13.75 5.41
C GLU A 45 -7.44 12.82 4.89
N TYR A 46 -7.82 11.66 4.34
CA TYR A 46 -6.90 10.71 3.74
C TYR A 46 -6.05 11.37 2.64
N ARG A 47 -6.66 12.15 1.75
CA ARG A 47 -5.94 12.84 0.67
C ARG A 47 -5.04 13.97 1.17
N ARG A 48 -5.37 14.65 2.27
CA ARG A 48 -4.49 15.63 2.92
C ARG A 48 -3.26 14.96 3.54
N GLY A 49 -3.41 13.79 4.14
CA GLY A 49 -2.27 13.04 4.71
C GLY A 49 -1.64 13.71 5.94
N GLU A 50 -2.42 14.51 6.67
CA GLU A 50 -1.93 15.33 7.79
C GLU A 50 -2.09 14.62 9.14
N THR A 51 -3.15 13.83 9.30
CA THR A 51 -3.44 13.05 10.51
C THR A 51 -2.55 11.82 10.64
N LEU A 52 -2.50 11.22 11.82
CA LEU A 52 -1.75 9.99 12.03
C LEU A 52 -2.37 8.83 11.24
N GLU A 53 -3.69 8.73 11.27
CA GLU A 53 -4.49 7.72 10.59
C GLU A 53 -4.27 7.76 9.08
N SER A 54 -4.34 8.95 8.46
CA SER A 54 -4.09 9.10 7.02
C SER A 54 -2.66 8.71 6.62
N LYS A 55 -1.66 9.04 7.46
CA LYS A 55 -0.26 8.62 7.26
C LYS A 55 -0.09 7.10 7.39
N LEU A 56 -0.72 6.50 8.40
CA LEU A 56 -0.68 5.06 8.62
C LEU A 56 -1.33 4.29 7.47
N VAL A 57 -2.49 4.74 6.98
CA VAL A 57 -3.14 4.14 5.81
C VAL A 57 -2.26 4.28 4.58
N LYS A 58 -1.60 5.43 4.40
CA LYS A 58 -0.72 5.62 3.25
C LYS A 58 0.57 4.79 3.32
N ASP A 59 1.10 4.59 4.52
CA ASP A 59 2.22 3.68 4.73
C ASP A 59 1.80 2.23 4.48
N ALA A 60 0.61 1.82 4.93
CA ALA A 60 0.08 0.48 4.70
C ALA A 60 -0.07 0.16 3.20
N ASP A 61 -0.59 1.09 2.41
CA ASP A 61 -0.66 1.01 0.93
C ASP A 61 0.72 0.80 0.30
N LEU A 62 1.72 1.58 0.73
CA LEU A 62 3.10 1.44 0.25
C LEU A 62 3.76 0.12 0.67
N ILE A 63 3.45 -0.37 1.86
CA ILE A 63 4.00 -1.63 2.40
C ILE A 63 3.37 -2.84 1.70
N GLU A 64 2.08 -2.77 1.34
CA GLU A 64 1.43 -3.78 0.50
C GLU A 64 2.14 -3.89 -0.85
N LEU A 65 2.37 -2.76 -1.52
CA LEU A 65 3.10 -2.74 -2.78
C LEU A 65 4.53 -3.31 -2.62
N LEU A 66 5.19 -3.02 -1.50
CA LEU A 66 6.52 -3.54 -1.19
C LEU A 66 6.51 -5.07 -1.03
N LEU A 67 5.49 -5.63 -0.37
CA LEU A 67 5.30 -7.08 -0.25
C LEU A 67 5.13 -7.72 -1.63
N ALA A 68 4.27 -7.15 -2.48
CA ALA A 68 4.07 -7.65 -3.84
C ALA A 68 5.38 -7.61 -4.67
N ILE A 69 6.20 -6.57 -4.52
CA ILE A 69 7.53 -6.50 -5.14
C ILE A 69 8.45 -7.60 -4.58
N ARG A 70 8.48 -7.79 -3.25
CA ARG A 70 9.32 -8.81 -2.60
C ARG A 70 8.99 -10.22 -3.09
N GLU A 71 7.71 -10.55 -3.22
CA GLU A 71 7.25 -11.84 -3.75
C GLU A 71 7.72 -12.06 -5.19
N ARG A 72 7.59 -11.05 -6.05
CA ARG A 72 8.05 -11.13 -7.45
C ARG A 72 9.57 -11.29 -7.55
N VAL A 73 10.32 -10.56 -6.72
CA VAL A 73 11.77 -10.70 -6.62
C VAL A 73 12.16 -12.11 -6.16
N ALA A 74 11.48 -12.66 -5.15
CA ALA A 74 11.71 -14.04 -4.70
C ALA A 74 11.38 -15.08 -5.79
N ALA A 75 10.42 -14.79 -6.67
CA ALA A 75 10.12 -15.59 -7.86
C ALA A 75 11.11 -15.38 -9.04
N GLY A 76 12.19 -14.59 -8.85
CA GLY A 76 13.22 -14.33 -9.86
C GLY A 76 12.94 -13.15 -10.79
N ASN A 77 11.93 -12.32 -10.50
CA ASN A 77 11.62 -11.11 -11.26
C ASN A 77 12.13 -9.85 -10.52
N ASP A 78 13.32 -9.39 -10.91
CA ASP A 78 13.97 -8.22 -10.29
C ASP A 78 13.49 -6.85 -10.80
N ALA A 79 12.59 -6.80 -11.79
CA ALA A 79 12.18 -5.54 -12.41
C ALA A 79 11.54 -4.55 -11.40
N GLY A 80 10.89 -5.06 -10.35
CA GLY A 80 10.28 -4.24 -9.31
C GLY A 80 11.28 -3.62 -8.32
N ARG A 81 12.53 -4.10 -8.28
CA ARG A 81 13.50 -3.70 -7.25
C ARG A 81 13.85 -2.21 -7.33
N GLU A 82 13.91 -1.64 -8.53
CA GLU A 82 14.21 -0.22 -8.76
C GLU A 82 13.20 0.74 -8.09
N TRP A 83 11.97 0.27 -7.85
CA TRP A 83 10.90 1.07 -7.23
C TRP A 83 11.00 1.10 -5.70
N THR A 84 11.75 0.18 -5.09
CA THR A 84 11.88 0.01 -3.64
C THR A 84 12.34 1.30 -2.97
N ASP A 85 13.40 1.93 -3.48
CA ASP A 85 13.96 3.15 -2.89
C ASP A 85 12.97 4.32 -2.92
N SER A 86 12.14 4.38 -3.97
CA SER A 86 11.09 5.40 -4.11
C SER A 86 9.99 5.17 -3.07
N ILE A 87 9.57 3.93 -2.87
CA ILE A 87 8.56 3.54 -1.86
C ILE A 87 9.06 3.87 -0.45
N LEU A 88 10.29 3.46 -0.10
CA LEU A 88 10.85 3.68 1.24
C LEU A 88 10.96 5.17 1.61
N LYS A 89 11.27 6.03 0.64
CA LYS A 89 11.32 7.50 0.84
C LYS A 89 9.95 8.11 1.10
N ARG A 90 8.86 7.47 0.66
CA ARG A 90 7.49 7.97 0.78
C ARG A 90 6.84 7.62 2.12
N LEU A 91 7.36 6.62 2.83
CA LEU A 91 6.90 6.25 4.16
C LEU A 91 6.98 7.44 5.12
N LYS A 92 5.94 7.61 5.94
CA LYS A 92 5.73 8.78 6.81
C LYS A 92 6.01 8.47 8.27
N THR A 93 5.67 7.27 8.73
CA THR A 93 5.74 6.88 10.13
C THR A 93 6.97 6.00 10.41
N ASP A 94 7.46 6.05 11.65
CA ASP A 94 8.59 5.21 12.07
C ASP A 94 8.18 3.73 12.04
N ALA A 95 6.96 3.40 12.48
CA ALA A 95 6.41 2.06 12.40
C ALA A 95 6.37 1.54 10.95
N GLY A 96 5.98 2.38 9.99
CA GLY A 96 5.97 2.03 8.57
C GLY A 96 7.39 1.74 8.05
N ARG A 97 8.39 2.53 8.43
CA ARG A 97 9.80 2.30 8.07
C ARG A 97 10.35 1.01 8.67
N GLU A 98 10.06 0.75 9.94
CA GLU A 98 10.47 -0.47 10.63
C GLU A 98 9.87 -1.72 9.98
N LEU A 99 8.58 -1.68 9.67
CA LEU A 99 7.88 -2.78 8.99
C LEU A 99 8.42 -3.00 7.57
N ALA A 100 8.62 -1.93 6.79
CA ALA A 100 9.21 -2.03 5.47
C ALA A 100 10.63 -2.63 5.49
N ALA A 101 11.43 -2.30 6.52
CA ALA A 101 12.74 -2.93 6.72
C ALA A 101 12.63 -4.41 7.12
N ALA A 102 11.57 -4.81 7.83
CA ALA A 102 11.32 -6.22 8.16
C ALA A 102 10.92 -7.04 6.92
N VAL A 103 10.13 -6.47 6.00
CA VAL A 103 9.73 -7.12 4.74
C VAL A 103 10.94 -7.64 3.93
N TRP A 104 12.05 -6.90 3.92
CA TRP A 104 13.27 -7.31 3.21
C TRP A 104 14.18 -8.26 3.98
N ARG A 105 13.99 -8.41 5.30
CA ARG A 105 14.79 -9.30 6.15
C ARG A 105 14.27 -10.73 6.17
N VAL A 106 13.00 -10.93 5.85
CA VAL A 106 12.33 -12.24 5.89
C VAL A 106 12.23 -12.83 4.49
N GLU A 107 12.29 -14.16 4.37
CA GLU A 107 12.06 -14.82 3.08
C GLU A 107 10.57 -14.83 2.72
N ALA A 108 10.29 -14.59 1.44
CA ALA A 108 8.92 -14.60 0.95
C ALA A 108 8.31 -16.00 1.16
N GLY A 109 7.12 -16.06 1.77
CA GLY A 109 6.42 -17.31 2.08
C GLY A 109 6.89 -18.03 3.35
N ASP A 110 7.85 -17.50 4.11
CA ASP A 110 8.23 -18.06 5.43
C ASP A 110 7.03 -18.21 6.36
N TRP A 111 6.07 -17.28 6.28
CA TRP A 111 4.86 -17.29 7.08
C TRP A 111 4.01 -18.56 6.92
N MET A 112 4.10 -19.26 5.77
CA MET A 112 3.38 -20.52 5.52
C MET A 112 4.04 -21.72 6.20
N ARG A 113 5.31 -21.62 6.61
CA ARG A 113 6.09 -22.70 7.21
C ARG A 113 5.92 -22.84 8.73
N SER A 114 5.01 -22.03 9.33
CA SER A 114 4.47 -22.06 10.71
C SER A 114 5.02 -21.00 11.68
N PRO A 115 4.19 -20.50 12.63
CA PRO A 115 4.63 -19.55 13.64
C PRO A 115 5.39 -20.28 14.76
N GLY A 116 6.70 -20.03 14.87
CA GLY A 116 7.51 -20.48 16.01
C GLY A 116 8.41 -21.70 15.79
N ALA A 117 8.74 -22.08 14.55
CA ALA A 117 9.79 -23.07 14.34
C ALA A 117 11.18 -22.47 14.62
N THR A 118 11.62 -22.56 15.87
CA THR A 118 13.05 -22.73 16.15
C THR A 118 13.48 -24.00 15.43
N GLU A 119 14.14 -23.87 14.27
CA GLU A 119 14.88 -25.00 13.73
C GLU A 119 16.12 -25.23 14.60
N SER A 120 15.94 -26.07 15.62
CA SER A 120 16.97 -27.00 16.05
C SER A 120 17.37 -27.82 14.82
N GLY A 121 18.68 -27.87 14.55
CA GLY A 121 19.23 -28.41 13.31
C GLY A 121 18.73 -29.82 12.96
N SER A 122 18.73 -30.08 11.66
CA SER A 122 18.82 -31.43 11.13
C SER A 122 20.01 -31.47 10.19
N GLU A 123 21.07 -32.12 10.66
CA GLU A 123 22.04 -32.78 9.79
C GLU A 123 21.32 -33.81 8.92
N CYS A 124 21.69 -33.86 7.64
CA CYS A 124 21.85 -35.06 6.80
C CYS A 124 22.67 -34.67 5.57
#